data_AF-A0A2E9AGA8-F1
#
_entry.id   AF-A0A2E9AGA8-F1
#
_cell.length_a   1.000
_cell.length_b   1.000
_cell.length_c   1.000
_cell.angle_alpha   90.00
_cell.angle_beta   90.00
_cell.angle_gamma   90.00
#
_symmetry.space_group_name_H-M   'P 1'
#
loop_
_entity.id
_entity.type
_entity.pdbx_description
1 polymer ?
#
loop_
_entity_poly.entity_id
_entity_poly.type
_entity_poly.pdbx_seq_one_letter_code
_entity_poly.pdbx_strand_id
1 'polypeptide(L)'
;METRLNLQPGQNGTKALVEKYGERLVCVRYRYDASTATRYKTVELIEETRPWHPAGSRESHLMERAADEPVLLRIGYDEKALRETVRQHGGRWRPEEKAWSSTYGVAKELGLIDRIVGDI
;
A
#
# COMPACT_ATOMS: atom_id res chain seq x y z
N MET A 1 14.72 -26.24 19.24
CA MET A 1 15.17 -25.51 18.04
C MET A 1 15.02 -23.99 18.20
N GLU A 2 16.12 -23.25 18.20
CA GLU A 2 16.20 -21.78 18.41
C GLU A 2 16.83 -21.09 17.18
N THR A 3 16.34 -19.90 16.80
CA THR A 3 16.95 -19.11 15.71
C THR A 3 18.07 -18.22 16.28
N ARG A 4 19.29 -18.36 15.74
CA ARG A 4 20.47 -17.61 16.21
C ARG A 4 20.97 -16.53 15.26
N LEU A 5 20.64 -16.63 13.97
CA LEU A 5 21.07 -15.67 12.96
C LEU A 5 20.05 -15.59 11.84
N ASN A 6 19.67 -14.36 11.48
CA ASN A 6 18.88 -14.05 10.30
C ASN A 6 19.75 -13.21 9.36
N LEU A 7 19.80 -13.60 8.09
CA LEU A 7 20.53 -12.90 7.06
C LEU A 7 19.59 -12.51 5.92
N GLN A 8 19.81 -11.33 5.38
CA GLN A 8 19.17 -10.83 4.17
C GLN A 8 19.92 -11.32 2.92
N PRO A 9 19.23 -11.44 1.77
CA PRO A 9 19.86 -11.70 0.48
C PRO A 9 21.04 -10.75 0.22
N GLY A 10 22.17 -11.29 -0.23
CA GLY A 10 23.38 -10.52 -0.57
C GLY A 10 24.39 -10.38 0.58
N GLN A 11 23.99 -10.64 1.83
CA GLN A 11 24.91 -10.65 2.95
C GLN A 11 25.89 -11.83 2.88
N ASN A 12 27.04 -11.72 3.57
CA ASN A 12 28.04 -12.78 3.64
C ASN A 12 27.40 -14.10 4.13
N GLY A 13 27.64 -15.19 3.39
CA GLY A 13 27.02 -16.50 3.66
C GLY A 13 25.67 -16.76 2.97
N THR A 14 25.16 -15.79 2.20
CA THR A 14 23.92 -15.93 1.41
C THR A 14 24.13 -15.87 -0.10
N LYS A 15 25.32 -15.48 -0.61
CA LYS A 15 25.59 -15.28 -2.04
C LYS A 15 25.20 -16.47 -2.93
N ALA A 16 25.58 -17.70 -2.55
CA ALA A 16 25.19 -18.90 -3.29
C ALA A 16 23.68 -19.18 -3.26
N LEU A 17 22.97 -18.72 -2.21
CA LEU A 17 21.51 -18.83 -2.15
C LEU A 17 20.85 -17.77 -3.03
N VAL A 18 21.44 -16.58 -3.15
CA VAL A 18 20.99 -15.55 -4.10
C VAL A 18 21.18 -16.04 -5.53
N GLU A 19 22.31 -16.67 -5.84
CA GLU A 19 22.54 -17.29 -7.15
C GLU A 19 21.51 -18.40 -7.45
N LYS A 20 21.18 -19.21 -6.45
CA LYS A 20 20.22 -20.31 -6.60
C LYS A 20 18.76 -19.87 -6.71
N TYR A 21 18.33 -18.91 -5.89
CA TYR A 21 16.93 -18.55 -5.71
C TYR A 21 16.56 -17.17 -6.27
N GLY A 22 17.55 -16.34 -6.60
CA GLY A 22 17.37 -15.02 -7.18
C GLY A 22 16.49 -14.11 -6.30
N GLU A 23 15.64 -13.35 -6.97
CA GLU A 23 14.69 -12.42 -6.35
C GLU A 23 13.63 -13.10 -5.48
N ARG A 24 13.45 -14.42 -5.63
CA ARG A 24 12.53 -15.19 -4.78
C ARG A 24 13.06 -15.38 -3.38
N LEU A 25 14.35 -15.16 -3.11
CA LEU A 25 14.91 -15.31 -1.77
C LEU A 25 14.52 -14.13 -0.88
N VAL A 26 13.77 -14.40 0.18
CA VAL A 26 13.33 -13.36 1.14
C VAL A 26 14.31 -13.27 2.32
N CYS A 27 14.68 -14.41 2.91
CA CYS A 27 15.48 -14.44 4.13
C CYS A 27 16.19 -15.78 4.31
N VAL A 28 17.33 -15.78 4.99
CA VAL A 28 18.06 -17.00 5.40
C VAL A 28 18.17 -17.05 6.91
N ARG A 29 17.79 -18.16 7.55
CA ARG A 29 17.83 -18.34 9.01
C ARG A 29 18.69 -19.53 9.40
N TYR A 30 19.54 -19.34 10.41
CA TYR A 30 20.28 -20.43 11.06
C TYR A 30 19.60 -20.78 12.39
N ARG A 31 19.22 -22.05 12.51
CA ARG A 31 18.52 -22.58 13.66
C ARG A 31 19.30 -23.72 14.28
N TYR A 32 19.35 -23.75 15.60
CA TYR A 32 20.12 -24.73 16.35
C TYR A 32 19.20 -25.53 17.25
N ASP A 33 19.38 -26.84 17.27
CA ASP A 33 18.64 -27.74 18.14
C ASP A 33 19.61 -28.49 19.04
N ALA A 34 19.61 -28.13 20.32
CA ALA A 34 20.58 -28.64 21.29
C ALA A 34 20.31 -30.11 21.67
N SER A 35 19.05 -30.53 21.68
CA SER A 35 18.65 -31.92 21.96
C SER A 35 19.17 -32.91 20.92
N THR A 36 19.23 -32.48 19.66
CA THR A 36 19.68 -33.30 18.52
C THR A 36 21.07 -32.93 18.01
N ALA A 37 21.75 -31.99 18.68
CA ALA A 37 23.03 -31.41 18.27
C ALA A 37 23.08 -30.97 16.80
N THR A 38 21.95 -30.50 16.25
CA THR A 38 21.80 -30.22 14.82
C THR A 38 21.69 -28.73 14.53
N ARG A 39 22.39 -28.28 13.49
CA ARG A 39 22.25 -26.93 12.92
C ARG A 39 21.53 -27.00 11.59
N TYR A 40 20.43 -26.27 11.50
CA TYR A 40 19.65 -26.10 10.28
C TYR A 40 19.96 -24.75 9.64
N LYS A 41 20.04 -24.75 8.30
CA LYS A 41 20.04 -23.55 7.47
C LYS A 41 18.77 -23.56 6.63
N THR A 42 17.87 -22.63 6.89
CA THR A 42 16.56 -22.56 6.22
C THR A 42 16.46 -21.29 5.41
N VAL A 43 15.70 -21.33 4.32
CA VAL A 43 15.40 -20.16 3.48
C VAL A 43 13.90 -19.90 3.48
N GLU A 44 13.52 -18.64 3.37
CA GLU A 44 12.16 -18.21 3.07
C GLU A 44 12.12 -17.76 1.60
N LEU A 45 11.16 -18.30 0.85
CA LEU A 45 11.05 -18.11 -0.58
C LEU A 45 9.69 -17.54 -0.96
N ILE A 46 9.65 -16.71 -1.99
CA ILE A 46 8.45 -16.33 -2.71
C ILE A 46 8.07 -17.50 -3.62
N GLU A 47 6.92 -18.14 -3.37
CA GLU A 47 6.35 -19.15 -4.27
C GLU A 47 5.45 -18.53 -5.34
N GLU A 48 4.79 -17.41 -5.02
CA GLU A 48 3.88 -16.72 -5.94
C GLU A 48 3.90 -15.21 -5.69
N THR A 49 3.73 -14.44 -6.77
CA THR A 49 3.49 -13.00 -6.72
C THR A 49 2.20 -12.71 -7.49
N ARG A 50 1.21 -12.14 -6.80
CA ARG A 50 -0.03 -11.67 -7.39
C ARG A 50 -0.35 -10.27 -6.85
N PRO A 51 -1.04 -9.43 -7.63
CA PRO A 51 -1.65 -8.23 -7.10
C PRO A 51 -2.55 -8.62 -5.91
N TRP A 52 -2.29 -8.02 -4.75
CA TRP A 52 -3.13 -8.14 -3.57
C TRP A 52 -3.59 -6.75 -3.16
N HIS A 53 -4.90 -6.57 -3.05
CA HIS A 53 -5.50 -5.36 -2.54
C HIS A 53 -5.89 -5.61 -1.08
N PRO A 54 -5.33 -4.88 -0.11
CA PRO A 54 -5.64 -5.10 1.29
C PRO A 54 -7.12 -4.80 1.56
N ALA A 55 -7.89 -5.81 1.96
CA ALA A 55 -9.27 -5.61 2.37
C ALA A 55 -9.30 -4.66 3.58
N GLY A 56 -10.05 -3.56 3.47
CA GLY A 56 -10.21 -2.57 4.53
C GLY A 56 -9.13 -1.47 4.57
N SER A 57 -8.26 -1.38 3.56
CA SER A 57 -7.47 -0.17 3.37
C SER A 57 -8.38 0.96 2.85
N ARG A 58 -8.07 2.22 3.23
CA ARG A 58 -8.73 3.39 2.64
C ARG A 58 -8.64 3.33 1.11
N GLU A 59 -7.50 2.90 0.59
CA GLU A 59 -7.25 2.73 -0.84
C GLU A 59 -8.15 1.67 -1.48
N SER A 60 -8.36 0.50 -0.85
CA SER A 60 -9.29 -0.51 -1.38
C SER A 60 -10.73 -0.01 -1.41
N HIS A 61 -11.17 0.69 -0.35
CA HIS A 61 -12.52 1.25 -0.30
C HIS A 61 -12.71 2.34 -1.36
N LEU A 62 -11.67 3.12 -1.67
CA LEU A 62 -11.70 4.09 -2.76
C LEU A 62 -11.70 3.41 -4.13
N MET A 63 -10.92 2.35 -4.35
CA MET A 63 -10.87 1.65 -5.64
C MET A 63 -12.18 0.96 -6.04
N GLU A 64 -13.02 0.56 -5.08
CA GLU A 64 -14.32 -0.08 -5.33
C GLU A 64 -15.48 0.91 -5.56
N ARG A 65 -15.26 2.22 -5.40
CA ARG A 65 -16.32 3.24 -5.51
C ARG A 65 -16.84 3.38 -6.93
N ALA A 66 -18.15 3.54 -7.05
CA ALA A 66 -18.78 3.89 -8.31
C ALA A 66 -18.35 5.31 -8.75
N ALA A 67 -18.19 5.54 -10.04
CA ALA A 67 -17.68 6.82 -10.54
C ALA A 67 -18.59 8.02 -10.22
N ASP A 68 -19.89 7.77 -10.07
CA ASP A 68 -20.93 8.73 -9.71
C ASP A 68 -21.12 8.90 -8.20
N GLU A 69 -20.46 8.09 -7.38
CA GLU A 69 -20.61 8.13 -5.93
C GLU A 69 -20.10 9.47 -5.37
N PRO A 70 -20.91 10.17 -4.53
CA PRO A 70 -20.54 11.47 -3.99
C PRO A 70 -19.46 11.36 -2.90
N VAL A 71 -18.45 12.22 -2.98
CA VAL A 71 -17.28 12.25 -2.08
C VAL A 71 -16.99 13.66 -1.58
N LEU A 72 -16.40 13.77 -0.39
CA LEU A 72 -15.91 15.03 0.17
C LEU A 72 -14.40 15.15 -0.02
N LEU A 73 -13.95 16.25 -0.63
CA LEU A 73 -12.55 16.57 -0.91
C LEU A 73 -12.04 17.69 0.00
N ARG A 74 -10.89 17.47 0.63
CA ARG A 74 -10.15 18.52 1.36
C ARG A 74 -9.22 19.25 0.42
N ILE A 75 -9.56 20.52 0.17
CA ILE A 75 -8.78 21.44 -0.66
C ILE A 75 -8.47 22.66 0.20
N GLY A 76 -7.20 23.05 0.26
CA GLY A 76 -6.72 24.21 0.98
C GLY A 76 -7.41 25.49 0.51
N TYR A 77 -7.56 26.44 1.42
CA TYR A 77 -8.20 27.72 1.11
C TYR A 77 -7.44 28.51 0.04
N ASP A 78 -6.11 28.40 0.08
CA ASP A 78 -5.11 29.02 -0.80
C ASP A 78 -4.99 28.34 -2.17
N GLU A 79 -5.47 27.10 -2.32
CA GLU A 79 -5.45 26.32 -3.57
C GLU A 79 -6.56 26.78 -4.54
N LYS A 80 -6.61 28.08 -4.86
CA LYS A 80 -7.66 28.72 -5.67
C LYS A 80 -7.84 28.06 -7.04
N ALA A 81 -6.75 27.70 -7.70
CA ALA A 81 -6.79 27.03 -9.00
C ALA A 81 -7.53 25.68 -8.90
N LEU A 82 -7.19 24.88 -7.88
CA LEU A 82 -7.80 23.57 -7.65
C LEU A 82 -9.29 23.68 -7.31
N ARG A 83 -9.66 24.70 -6.52
CA ARG A 83 -11.06 25.02 -6.19
C ARG A 83 -11.87 25.36 -7.44
N GLU A 84 -11.32 26.16 -8.34
CA GLU A 84 -11.98 26.48 -9.61
C GLU A 84 -12.06 25.26 -10.53
N THR A 85 -11.03 24.42 -10.59
CA THR A 85 -11.08 23.16 -11.36
C THR A 85 -12.19 22.24 -10.84
N VAL A 86 -12.28 22.02 -9.53
CA VAL A 86 -13.34 21.17 -8.95
C VAL A 86 -14.72 21.77 -9.19
N ARG A 87 -14.86 23.09 -9.09
CA ARG A 87 -16.11 23.80 -9.41
C ARG A 87 -16.50 23.65 -10.89
N GLN A 88 -15.55 23.71 -11.81
CA GLN A 88 -15.80 23.51 -13.26
C GLN A 88 -16.28 22.09 -13.56
N HIS A 89 -15.83 21.09 -12.79
CA HIS A 89 -16.26 19.71 -12.88
C HIS A 89 -17.52 19.42 -12.03
N GLY A 90 -18.28 20.46 -11.65
CA GLY A 90 -19.57 20.34 -10.95
C GLY A 90 -19.48 20.24 -9.43
N GLY A 91 -18.28 20.32 -8.86
CA GLY A 91 -18.07 20.28 -7.43
C GLY A 91 -18.62 21.52 -6.70
N ARG A 92 -19.03 21.34 -5.44
CA ARG A 92 -19.69 22.38 -4.63
C ARG A 92 -19.01 22.51 -3.27
N TRP A 93 -18.84 23.74 -2.79
CA TRP A 93 -18.37 23.96 -1.42
C TRP A 93 -19.48 23.63 -0.42
N ARG A 94 -19.18 22.78 0.57
CA ARG A 94 -20.07 22.47 1.69
C ARG A 94 -19.51 23.09 2.97
N PRO A 95 -20.13 24.17 3.50
CA PRO A 95 -19.60 24.89 4.66
C PRO A 95 -19.68 24.08 5.96
N GLU A 96 -20.69 23.22 6.11
CA GLU A 96 -20.87 22.34 7.28
C GLU A 96 -19.69 21.38 7.43
N GLU A 97 -19.34 20.69 6.34
CA GLU A 97 -18.23 19.73 6.27
C GLU A 97 -16.85 20.39 6.09
N LYS A 98 -16.82 21.70 5.83
CA LYS A 98 -15.61 22.46 5.45
C LYS A 98 -14.82 21.76 4.33
N ALA A 99 -15.54 21.19 3.36
CA ALA A 99 -14.99 20.38 2.28
C ALA A 99 -15.73 20.65 0.96
N TRP A 100 -15.10 20.27 -0.15
CA TRP A 100 -15.72 20.33 -1.48
C TRP A 100 -16.39 19.00 -1.79
N SER A 101 -17.68 18.99 -2.11
CA SER A 101 -18.37 17.81 -2.63
C SER A 101 -18.13 17.64 -4.13
N SER A 102 -17.81 16.44 -4.57
CA SER A 102 -17.69 16.04 -5.99
C SER A 102 -18.09 14.57 -6.14
N THR A 103 -18.02 14.00 -7.34
CA THR A 103 -18.10 12.53 -7.52
C THR A 103 -16.71 11.88 -7.46
N TYR A 104 -16.67 10.60 -7.12
CA TYR A 104 -15.42 9.84 -7.06
C TYR A 104 -14.69 9.80 -8.41
N GLY A 105 -15.43 9.68 -9.52
CA GLY A 105 -14.88 9.70 -10.87
C GLY A 105 -14.13 11.01 -11.17
N VAL A 106 -14.71 12.15 -10.80
CA VAL A 106 -14.05 13.46 -10.95
C VAL A 106 -12.84 13.56 -10.02
N ALA A 107 -12.93 13.08 -8.78
CA ALA A 107 -11.78 13.05 -7.87
C ALA A 107 -10.63 12.19 -8.43
N LYS A 108 -10.95 11.05 -9.06
CA LYS A 108 -9.97 10.18 -9.72
C LYS A 108 -9.34 10.83 -10.94
N GLU A 109 -10.15 11.45 -11.80
CA GLU A 109 -9.68 12.16 -13.00
C GLU A 109 -8.75 13.33 -12.65
N LEU A 110 -9.07 14.07 -11.59
CA LEU A 110 -8.26 15.20 -11.12
C LEU A 110 -7.09 14.79 -10.21
N GLY A 111 -6.88 13.50 -9.96
CA GLY A 111 -5.79 13.00 -9.09
C GLY A 111 -5.95 13.39 -7.61
N LEU A 112 -7.19 13.55 -7.13
CA LEU A 112 -7.54 14.01 -5.78
C LEU A 112 -8.00 12.89 -4.84
N ILE A 113 -7.74 11.63 -5.18
CA ILE A 113 -8.15 10.45 -4.39
C ILE A 113 -7.65 10.55 -2.94
N ASP A 114 -6.38 10.93 -2.75
CA ASP A 114 -5.75 11.06 -1.42
C ASP A 114 -6.33 12.20 -0.57
N ARG A 115 -7.10 13.09 -1.21
CA ARG A 115 -7.75 14.24 -0.58
C ARG A 115 -9.20 13.99 -0.24
N ILE A 116 -9.74 12.83 -0.59
CA ILE A 116 -11.07 12.42 -0.12
C ILE A 116 -10.99 12.31 1.40
N VAL A 117 -11.92 12.92 2.13
CA VAL A 117 -11.95 12.94 3.60
C VAL A 117 -13.16 12.25 4.21
N GLY A 118 -14.17 11.97 3.39
CA GLY A 118 -15.37 11.25 3.81
C GLY A 118 -16.37 11.14 2.67
N ASP A 119 -17.54 10.62 3.01
CA ASP A 119 -18.68 10.42 2.12
C ASP A 119 -19.75 11.49 2.39
N ILE A 120 -20.72 11.64 1.49
CA ILE A 120 -21.84 12.59 1.63
C ILE A 120 -23.08 11.88 2.15
#